data_AF-A0A387ATM6-F1
#
_entry.id   AF-A0A387ATM6-F1
#
_cell.length_a   1.000
_cell.length_b   1.000
_cell.length_c   1.000
_cell.angle_alpha   90.00
_cell.angle_beta   90.00
_cell.angle_gamma   90.00
#
_symmetry.space_group_name_H-M   'P 1'
#
loop_
_entity.id
_entity.type
_entity.pdbx_description
1 polymer ?
#
loop_
_entity_poly.entity_id
_entity_poly.type
_entity_poly.pdbx_seq_one_letter_code
_entity_poly.pdbx_strand_id
1 'polypeptide(L)'
;MKTNAKERKLFKYLFVTLVIAIIVGFGFIWVQIHGNVINPSKGYNSKNDDTPISVSLDKNQLNSISSYYLKQFEHKNNNMNYKFWVSNHAYVYGKIKVLGSKVGYILTLNPELLDNGDVELKATGLEVGELNIPPKFVISYVGKHYKVPKWVELDGKSGKIILHVNKLGGKNKLSYRADKIDMSGDGNFKFKVLIPNQ
;
A
#
# COMPACT_ATOMS: atom_id res chain seq x y z
N MET A 1 6.83 -25.89 -83.19
CA MET A 1 6.91 -24.43 -82.95
C MET A 1 8.37 -24.06 -82.72
N LYS A 2 9.04 -23.41 -83.70
CA LYS A 2 10.44 -22.96 -83.57
C LYS A 2 10.46 -21.66 -82.77
N THR A 3 10.82 -21.70 -81.49
CA THR A 3 10.99 -20.49 -80.68
C THR A 3 12.23 -19.73 -81.14
N ASN A 4 12.03 -18.47 -81.52
CA ASN A 4 13.06 -17.59 -82.06
C ASN A 4 14.22 -17.42 -81.06
N ALA A 5 15.46 -17.46 -81.54
CA ALA A 5 16.65 -17.32 -80.68
C ALA A 5 16.66 -15.99 -79.88
N LYS A 6 15.95 -14.97 -80.37
CA LYS A 6 15.71 -13.68 -79.71
C LYS A 6 14.80 -13.79 -78.47
N GLU A 7 13.75 -14.61 -78.54
CA GLU A 7 12.81 -14.84 -77.43
C GLU A 7 13.46 -15.66 -76.30
N ARG A 8 14.30 -16.64 -76.62
CA ARG A 8 15.05 -17.40 -75.59
C ARG A 8 16.06 -16.54 -74.84
N LYS A 9 16.67 -15.55 -75.49
CA LYS A 9 17.55 -14.58 -74.81
C LYS A 9 16.74 -13.65 -73.89
N LEU A 10 15.59 -13.15 -74.36
CA LEU A 10 14.68 -12.33 -73.55
C LEU A 10 14.15 -13.11 -72.33
N PHE A 11 13.75 -14.37 -72.50
CA PHE A 11 13.26 -15.21 -71.41
C PHE A 11 14.35 -15.51 -70.37
N LYS A 12 15.60 -15.70 -70.81
CA LYS A 12 16.76 -15.83 -69.90
C LYS A 12 16.97 -14.55 -69.08
N TYR A 13 16.88 -13.37 -69.69
CA TYR A 13 17.02 -12.11 -68.96
C TYR A 13 15.87 -11.86 -67.99
N LEU A 14 14.62 -12.13 -68.40
CA LEU A 14 13.42 -12.06 -67.55
C LEU A 14 13.49 -13.02 -66.36
N PHE A 15 14.01 -14.23 -66.58
CA PHE A 15 14.20 -15.20 -65.52
C PHE A 15 15.28 -14.75 -64.52
N VAL A 16 16.39 -14.20 -65.01
CA VAL A 16 17.47 -13.69 -64.15
C VAL A 16 17.01 -12.48 -63.34
N THR A 17 16.28 -11.53 -63.93
CA THR A 17 15.72 -10.39 -63.18
C THR A 17 14.68 -10.82 -62.15
N LEU A 18 13.85 -11.82 -62.46
CA LEU A 18 12.89 -12.36 -61.50
C LEU A 18 13.59 -13.03 -60.31
N VAL A 19 14.65 -13.81 -60.55
CA VAL A 19 15.43 -14.45 -59.49
C VAL A 19 16.10 -13.41 -58.59
N ILE A 20 16.65 -12.33 -59.16
CA ILE A 20 17.24 -11.24 -58.39
C ILE A 20 16.18 -10.54 -57.53
N ALA A 21 15.00 -10.26 -58.09
CA ALA A 21 13.90 -9.63 -57.34
C ALA A 21 13.43 -10.50 -56.17
N ILE A 22 13.38 -11.82 -56.34
CA ILE A 22 13.06 -12.77 -55.27
C ILE A 22 14.12 -12.73 -54.17
N ILE A 23 15.42 -12.77 -54.53
CA ILE A 23 16.51 -12.73 -53.55
C ILE A 23 16.52 -11.43 -52.74
N VAL A 24 16.29 -10.29 -53.39
CA VAL A 24 16.19 -8.99 -52.71
C VAL A 24 14.97 -8.93 -51.80
N GLY A 25 13.82 -9.45 -52.26
CA GLY A 25 12.61 -9.55 -51.45
C GLY A 25 12.79 -10.41 -50.20
N PHE A 26 13.41 -11.58 -50.33
CA PHE A 26 13.73 -12.45 -49.18
C PHE A 26 14.75 -11.81 -48.23
N GLY A 27 15.78 -11.13 -48.75
CA GLY A 27 16.75 -10.41 -47.94
C GLY A 27 16.10 -9.29 -47.12
N PHE A 28 15.16 -8.55 -47.71
CA PHE A 28 14.43 -7.48 -47.03
C PHE A 28 13.55 -8.02 -45.89
N ILE A 29 12.82 -9.12 -46.14
CA ILE A 29 11.99 -9.77 -45.13
C ILE A 29 12.87 -10.35 -44.00
N TRP A 30 14.02 -10.94 -44.33
CA TRP A 30 14.96 -11.48 -43.34
C TRP A 30 15.49 -10.42 -42.38
N VAL A 31 15.84 -9.23 -42.89
CA VAL A 31 16.30 -8.09 -42.08
C VAL A 31 15.18 -7.51 -41.22
N GLN A 32 13.94 -7.49 -41.73
CA GLN A 32 12.77 -7.05 -40.96
C GLN A 32 12.46 -7.98 -39.77
N ILE A 33 12.57 -9.30 -39.96
CA ILE A 33 12.28 -10.29 -38.91
C ILE A 33 13.40 -10.38 -37.88
N HIS A 34 14.67 -10.22 -38.29
CA HIS A 34 15.84 -10.27 -37.40
C HIS A 34 16.32 -8.88 -36.96
N GLY A 35 15.59 -7.82 -37.30
CA GLY A 35 15.87 -6.49 -36.79
C GLY A 35 15.88 -6.54 -35.27
N ASN A 36 16.94 -6.02 -34.65
CA ASN A 36 17.13 -6.08 -33.21
C ASN A 36 15.86 -5.61 -32.51
N VAL A 37 15.14 -6.55 -31.88
CA VAL A 37 14.13 -6.21 -30.91
C VAL A 37 14.90 -5.44 -29.84
N ILE A 38 14.61 -4.15 -29.70
CA ILE A 38 15.12 -3.36 -28.59
C ILE A 38 14.39 -3.91 -27.38
N ASN A 39 14.91 -5.01 -26.82
CA ASN A 39 14.56 -5.42 -25.49
C ASN A 39 14.89 -4.22 -24.63
N PRO A 40 13.90 -3.58 -23.95
CA PRO A 40 14.24 -2.54 -23.00
C PRO A 40 15.21 -3.19 -22.04
N SER A 41 16.48 -2.78 -22.13
CA SER A 41 17.50 -3.22 -21.20
C SER A 41 16.96 -2.84 -19.85
N LYS A 42 16.54 -3.85 -19.09
CA LYS A 42 16.18 -3.71 -17.69
C LYS A 42 17.47 -3.36 -16.99
N GLY A 43 17.81 -2.07 -17.02
CA GLY A 43 18.79 -1.43 -16.16
C GLY A 43 18.25 -1.41 -14.74
N TYR A 44 17.93 -2.59 -14.19
CA TYR A 44 17.83 -2.75 -12.75
C TYR A 44 19.26 -2.81 -12.25
N ASN A 45 19.80 -1.63 -11.95
CA ASN A 45 20.87 -1.52 -10.97
C ASN A 45 20.27 -2.01 -9.64
N SER A 46 20.27 -3.32 -9.43
CA SER A 46 19.93 -3.93 -8.14
C SER A 46 21.10 -3.65 -7.20
N LYS A 47 21.12 -2.44 -6.67
CA LYS A 47 21.46 -2.26 -5.26
C LYS A 47 20.16 -2.58 -4.51
N ASN A 48 20.29 -3.29 -3.40
CA ASN A 48 19.21 -3.80 -2.56
C ASN A 48 18.37 -2.69 -1.90
N ASP A 49 17.87 -1.74 -2.67
CA ASP A 49 16.98 -0.68 -2.23
C ASP A 49 15.56 -1.10 -2.65
N ASP A 50 14.76 -1.49 -1.66
CA ASP A 50 13.31 -1.59 -1.81
C ASP A 50 12.82 -0.30 -2.46
N THR A 51 12.13 -0.37 -3.61
CA THR A 51 11.62 0.85 -4.26
C THR A 51 10.43 1.37 -3.44
N PRO A 52 10.56 2.50 -2.71
CA PRO A 52 9.53 2.91 -1.78
C PRO A 52 8.42 3.67 -2.53
N ILE A 53 7.18 3.21 -2.38
CA ILE A 53 6.02 3.99 -2.80
C ILE A 53 5.66 4.94 -1.66
N SER A 54 5.69 6.24 -1.94
CA SER A 54 5.26 7.26 -0.97
C SER A 54 3.78 7.59 -1.16
N VAL A 55 3.01 7.50 -0.08
CA VAL A 55 1.59 7.84 -0.02
C VAL A 55 1.42 9.03 0.92
N SER A 56 0.75 10.07 0.45
CA SER A 56 0.40 11.24 1.27
C SER A 56 -1.12 11.29 1.43
N LEU A 57 -1.59 11.48 2.66
CA LEU A 57 -3.00 11.52 3.00
C LEU A 57 -3.31 12.81 3.77
N ASP A 58 -4.49 13.36 3.52
CA ASP A 58 -5.12 14.35 4.40
C ASP A 58 -6.02 13.67 5.45
N LYS A 59 -6.62 14.45 6.37
CA LYS A 59 -7.52 13.93 7.42
C LYS A 59 -8.74 13.22 6.83
N ASN A 60 -9.34 13.74 5.77
CA ASN A 60 -10.55 13.17 5.17
C ASN A 60 -10.26 11.81 4.53
N GLN A 61 -9.14 11.70 3.83
CA GLN A 61 -8.65 10.47 3.23
C GLN A 61 -8.28 9.45 4.30
N LEU A 62 -7.59 9.88 5.37
CA LEU A 62 -7.25 9.01 6.49
C LEU A 62 -8.51 8.46 7.17
N ASN A 63 -9.48 9.31 7.47
CA ASN A 63 -10.77 8.91 8.06
C ASN A 63 -11.52 7.92 7.16
N SER A 64 -11.52 8.17 5.85
CA SER A 64 -12.16 7.30 4.86
C SER A 64 -11.52 5.90 4.86
N ILE A 65 -10.20 5.84 4.76
CA ILE A 65 -9.45 4.58 4.75
C ILE A 65 -9.64 3.83 6.07
N SER A 66 -9.48 4.50 7.22
CA SER A 66 -9.68 3.90 8.54
C SER A 66 -11.09 3.32 8.67
N SER A 67 -12.12 4.07 8.27
CA SER A 67 -13.51 3.61 8.36
C SER A 67 -13.77 2.36 7.51
N TYR A 68 -13.16 2.27 6.33
CA TYR A 68 -13.27 1.12 5.43
C TYR A 68 -12.63 -0.13 6.05
N TYR A 69 -11.41 -0.02 6.57
CA TYR A 69 -10.71 -1.14 7.19
C TYR A 69 -11.40 -1.61 8.48
N LEU A 70 -11.85 -0.68 9.34
CA LEU A 70 -12.51 -1.04 10.59
C LEU A 70 -13.78 -1.84 10.34
N LYS A 71 -14.63 -1.43 9.39
CA LYS A 71 -15.83 -2.21 9.00
C LYS A 71 -15.48 -3.65 8.62
N GLN A 72 -14.40 -3.88 7.88
CA GLN A 72 -13.97 -5.24 7.53
C GLN A 72 -13.52 -6.07 8.75
N PHE A 73 -12.89 -5.43 9.73
CA PHE A 73 -12.50 -6.10 10.99
C PHE A 73 -13.71 -6.44 11.87
N GLU A 74 -14.72 -5.57 11.93
CA GLU A 74 -15.95 -5.81 12.71
C GLU A 74 -16.70 -7.05 12.23
N HIS A 75 -16.85 -7.22 10.90
CA HIS A 75 -17.51 -8.38 10.31
C HIS A 75 -16.84 -9.71 10.65
N LYS A 76 -15.53 -9.71 10.91
CA LYS A 76 -14.78 -10.93 11.26
C LYS A 76 -14.79 -11.26 12.75
N ASN A 77 -15.03 -10.26 13.61
CA ASN A 77 -14.83 -10.38 15.07
C ASN A 77 -16.07 -9.96 15.87
N ASN A 78 -17.28 -10.34 15.39
CA ASN A 78 -18.60 -10.18 16.03
C ASN A 78 -18.55 -9.69 17.49
N ASN A 79 -18.67 -8.37 17.70
CA ASN A 79 -19.03 -7.64 18.95
C ASN A 79 -18.28 -6.32 19.19
N MET A 80 -17.42 -5.86 18.30
CA MET A 80 -16.79 -4.54 18.46
C MET A 80 -17.44 -3.55 17.48
N ASN A 81 -18.16 -2.55 18.01
CA ASN A 81 -18.71 -1.44 17.24
C ASN A 81 -17.95 -0.18 17.65
N TYR A 82 -16.84 0.09 16.96
CA TYR A 82 -15.94 1.20 17.26
C TYR A 82 -15.59 1.94 15.98
N LYS A 83 -15.50 3.26 16.13
CA LYS A 83 -15.19 4.17 15.04
C LYS A 83 -13.93 4.93 15.37
N PHE A 84 -13.18 5.24 14.32
CA PHE A 84 -11.99 6.07 14.39
C PHE A 84 -12.24 7.35 13.61
N TRP A 85 -11.84 8.47 14.20
CA TRP A 85 -11.97 9.78 13.60
C TRP A 85 -10.78 10.67 13.95
N VAL A 86 -10.24 11.37 12.97
CA VAL A 86 -9.15 12.32 13.12
C VAL A 86 -9.66 13.73 12.85
N SER A 87 -9.40 14.61 13.80
CA SER A 87 -9.63 16.06 13.69
C SER A 87 -8.43 16.80 14.29
N ASN A 88 -8.56 17.44 15.47
CA ASN A 88 -7.43 18.01 16.21
C ASN A 88 -6.65 16.92 16.96
N HIS A 89 -7.36 15.88 17.39
CA HIS A 89 -6.81 14.66 17.95
C HIS A 89 -7.33 13.46 17.15
N ALA A 90 -6.75 12.30 17.41
CA ALA A 90 -7.34 11.04 17.00
C ALA A 90 -8.34 10.58 18.07
N TYR A 91 -9.52 10.18 17.65
CA TYR A 91 -10.60 9.74 18.53
C TYR A 91 -10.99 8.31 18.19
N VAL A 92 -11.12 7.47 19.21
CA VAL A 92 -11.75 6.16 19.12
C VAL A 92 -13.00 6.18 19.96
N TYR A 93 -14.16 5.92 19.36
CA TYR A 93 -15.43 5.99 20.07
C TYR A 93 -16.35 4.84 19.70
N GLY A 94 -17.22 4.46 20.63
CA GLY A 94 -18.11 3.32 20.44
C GLY A 94 -19.01 3.11 21.64
N LYS A 95 -19.49 1.88 21.82
CA LYS A 95 -20.28 1.48 22.99
C LYS A 95 -19.63 0.30 23.70
N ILE A 96 -19.55 0.38 25.02
CA ILE A 96 -19.06 -0.69 25.90
C ILE A 96 -20.13 -1.05 26.94
N LYS A 97 -20.06 -2.27 27.48
CA LYS A 97 -20.93 -2.70 28.58
C LYS A 97 -20.19 -2.48 29.90
N VAL A 98 -20.70 -1.59 30.74
CA VAL A 98 -20.16 -1.29 32.08
C VAL A 98 -21.30 -1.49 33.07
N LEU A 99 -21.07 -2.32 34.10
CA LEU A 99 -22.06 -2.62 35.15
C LEU A 99 -23.44 -3.05 34.60
N GLY A 100 -23.46 -3.84 33.52
CA GLY A 100 -24.71 -4.32 32.91
C GLY A 100 -25.32 -3.39 31.86
N SER A 101 -24.94 -2.10 31.84
CA SER A 101 -25.50 -1.08 30.94
C SER A 101 -24.57 -0.78 29.75
N LYS A 102 -25.16 -0.49 28.57
CA LYS A 102 -24.40 -0.06 27.39
C LYS A 102 -24.16 1.44 27.46
N VAL A 103 -22.91 1.84 27.59
CA VAL A 103 -22.50 3.25 27.71
C VAL A 103 -21.65 3.63 26.50
N GLY A 104 -21.83 4.85 26.00
CA GLY A 104 -20.95 5.42 24.99
C GLY A 104 -19.59 5.76 25.59
N TYR A 105 -18.54 5.66 24.78
CA TYR A 105 -17.21 6.11 25.17
C TYR A 105 -16.52 6.90 24.06
N ILE A 106 -15.63 7.81 24.45
CA ILE A 106 -14.71 8.52 23.55
C ILE A 106 -13.32 8.47 24.17
N LEU A 107 -12.38 7.86 23.45
CA LEU A 107 -10.96 7.83 23.78
C LEU A 107 -10.24 8.85 22.91
N THR A 108 -9.61 9.83 23.54
CA THR A 108 -8.81 10.85 22.87
C THR A 108 -7.34 10.45 22.87
N LEU A 109 -6.73 10.52 21.69
CA LEU A 109 -5.38 10.06 21.41
C LEU A 109 -4.59 11.18 20.72
N ASN A 110 -3.37 11.40 21.18
CA ASN A 110 -2.42 12.28 20.51
C ASN A 110 -1.37 11.43 19.79
N PRO A 111 -1.34 11.45 18.44
CA PRO A 111 -0.35 10.69 17.69
C PRO A 111 1.00 11.42 17.61
N GLU A 112 2.06 10.62 17.63
CA GLU A 112 3.43 11.05 17.50
C GLU A 112 4.21 10.04 16.64
N LEU A 113 5.10 10.56 15.79
CA LEU A 113 5.95 9.74 14.95
C LEU A 113 7.19 9.33 15.74
N LEU A 114 7.49 8.03 15.78
CA LEU A 114 8.71 7.51 16.37
C LEU A 114 9.83 7.48 15.32
N ASP A 115 11.09 7.53 15.77
CA ASP A 115 12.28 7.55 14.88
C ASP A 115 12.38 6.31 13.97
N ASN A 116 11.85 5.18 14.43
CA ASN A 116 11.81 3.92 13.67
C ASN A 116 10.69 3.90 12.60
N GLY A 117 9.84 4.94 12.56
CA GLY A 117 8.69 5.06 11.66
C GLY A 117 7.43 4.33 12.13
N ASP A 118 7.41 3.89 13.38
CA ASP A 118 6.18 3.49 14.07
C ASP A 118 5.40 4.72 14.55
N VAL A 119 4.13 4.52 14.93
CA VAL A 119 3.28 5.58 15.45
C VAL A 119 2.95 5.32 16.91
N GLU A 120 3.32 6.24 17.79
CA GLU A 120 2.84 6.26 19.16
C GLU A 120 1.53 7.03 19.23
N LEU A 121 0.53 6.47 19.91
CA LEU A 121 -0.72 7.14 20.25
C LEU A 121 -0.80 7.27 21.77
N LYS A 122 -0.58 8.47 22.27
CA LYS A 122 -0.68 8.77 23.70
C LYS A 122 -2.14 9.04 24.05
N ALA A 123 -2.72 8.24 24.94
CA ALA A 123 -4.07 8.49 25.42
C ALA A 123 -4.09 9.67 26.39
N THR A 124 -4.94 10.65 26.12
CA THR A 124 -5.08 11.86 26.94
C THR A 124 -6.25 11.76 27.92
N GLY A 125 -7.29 11.00 27.55
CA GLY A 125 -8.44 10.72 28.42
C GLY A 125 -9.43 9.76 27.77
N LEU A 126 -10.23 9.09 28.61
CA LEU A 126 -11.41 8.36 28.18
C LEU A 126 -12.62 8.93 28.89
N GLU A 127 -13.56 9.39 28.08
CA GLU A 127 -14.87 9.82 28.54
C GLU A 127 -15.84 8.64 28.42
N VAL A 128 -16.48 8.26 29.52
CA VAL A 128 -17.54 7.24 29.56
C VAL A 128 -18.77 7.85 30.21
N GLY A 129 -19.71 8.33 29.41
CA GLY A 129 -20.77 9.21 29.93
C GLY A 129 -20.16 10.48 30.53
N GLU A 130 -20.45 10.75 31.80
CA GLU A 130 -19.91 11.91 32.55
C GLU A 130 -18.59 11.59 33.29
N LEU A 131 -18.15 10.33 33.29
CA LEU A 131 -16.93 9.92 33.98
C LEU A 131 -15.71 10.14 33.09
N ASN A 132 -14.74 10.89 33.60
CA ASN A 132 -13.41 11.01 33.00
C ASN A 132 -12.45 10.01 33.65
N ILE A 133 -12.05 8.99 32.91
CA ILE A 133 -11.22 7.88 33.41
C ILE A 133 -9.75 8.12 33.02
N PRO A 134 -8.79 7.97 33.95
CA PRO A 134 -7.38 8.19 33.62
C PRO A 134 -6.87 7.18 32.57
N PRO A 135 -6.08 7.63 31.57
CA PRO A 135 -5.63 6.81 30.44
C PRO A 135 -5.01 5.45 30.79
N LYS A 136 -4.22 5.38 31.87
CA LYS A 136 -3.52 4.15 32.29
C LYS A 136 -4.50 3.00 32.59
N PHE A 137 -5.61 3.30 33.24
CA PHE A 137 -6.64 2.30 33.56
C PHE A 137 -7.31 1.78 32.30
N VAL A 138 -7.55 2.67 31.33
CA VAL A 138 -8.18 2.35 30.05
C VAL A 138 -7.32 1.39 29.26
N ILE A 139 -6.07 1.75 29.00
CA ILE A 139 -5.16 0.94 28.21
C ILE A 139 -4.91 -0.42 28.89
N SER A 140 -4.78 -0.42 30.22
CA SER A 140 -4.63 -1.66 31.00
C SER A 140 -5.86 -2.57 30.91
N TYR A 141 -7.07 -2.01 30.94
CA TYR A 141 -8.31 -2.77 30.79
C TYR A 141 -8.43 -3.34 29.37
N VAL A 142 -8.20 -2.51 28.35
CA VAL A 142 -8.27 -2.94 26.95
C VAL A 142 -7.29 -4.10 26.69
N GLY A 143 -6.05 -3.98 27.16
CA GLY A 143 -5.04 -5.02 26.98
C GLY A 143 -5.33 -6.35 27.68
N LYS A 144 -6.12 -6.35 28.75
CA LYS A 144 -6.52 -7.58 29.46
C LYS A 144 -7.75 -8.26 28.86
N HIS A 145 -8.69 -7.48 28.32
CA HIS A 145 -10.02 -7.97 27.96
C HIS A 145 -10.27 -8.06 26.45
N TYR A 146 -9.44 -7.42 25.62
CA TYR A 146 -9.61 -7.40 24.17
C TYR A 146 -8.38 -7.96 23.46
N LYS A 147 -8.63 -8.75 22.41
CA LYS A 147 -7.56 -9.23 21.53
C LYS A 147 -7.20 -8.12 20.55
N VAL A 148 -6.01 -7.55 20.70
CA VAL A 148 -5.43 -6.63 19.73
C VAL A 148 -4.60 -7.40 18.69
N PRO A 149 -4.52 -6.91 17.43
CA PRO A 149 -3.68 -7.54 16.43
C PRO A 149 -2.19 -7.34 16.73
N LYS A 150 -1.32 -8.20 16.19
CA LYS A 150 0.14 -8.22 16.49
C LYS A 150 0.90 -6.93 16.15
N TRP A 151 0.33 -6.07 15.33
CA TRP A 151 0.91 -4.77 14.97
C TRP A 151 0.52 -3.66 15.97
N VAL A 152 -0.29 -3.97 16.99
CA VAL A 152 -0.68 -3.04 18.06
C VAL A 152 -0.10 -3.54 19.37
N GLU A 153 0.67 -2.68 20.03
CA GLU A 153 1.14 -2.87 21.39
C GLU A 153 0.42 -1.89 22.32
N LEU A 154 0.02 -2.37 23.50
CA LEU A 154 -0.69 -1.58 24.52
C LEU A 154 0.19 -1.46 25.76
N ASP A 155 0.69 -0.26 26.04
CA ASP A 155 1.42 0.03 27.27
C ASP A 155 0.47 0.66 28.31
N GLY A 156 -0.10 -0.20 29.14
CA GLY A 156 -0.98 0.19 30.24
C GLY A 156 -0.29 1.02 31.33
N LYS A 157 1.03 0.94 31.47
CA LYS A 157 1.77 1.67 32.52
C LYS A 157 1.95 3.14 32.16
N SER A 158 2.22 3.41 30.89
CA SER A 158 2.41 4.77 30.37
C SER A 158 1.15 5.37 29.74
N GLY A 159 0.12 4.56 29.48
CA GLY A 159 -1.12 5.00 28.82
C GLY A 159 -0.90 5.26 27.32
N LYS A 160 -0.07 4.44 26.68
CA LYS A 160 0.32 4.59 25.28
C LYS A 160 -0.10 3.36 24.47
N ILE A 161 -0.35 3.59 23.19
CA ILE A 161 -0.58 2.54 22.20
C ILE A 161 0.49 2.71 21.13
N ILE A 162 1.27 1.67 20.85
CA ILE A 162 2.28 1.71 19.79
C ILE A 162 1.74 0.93 18.59
N LEU A 163 1.68 1.59 17.45
CA LEU A 163 1.35 0.98 16.18
C LEU A 163 2.65 0.64 15.46
N HIS A 164 2.97 -0.66 15.40
CA HIS A 164 4.08 -1.18 14.62
C HIS A 164 3.71 -1.20 13.15
N VAL A 165 3.95 -0.08 12.47
CA VAL A 165 3.54 0.15 11.09
C VAL A 165 4.21 -0.87 10.18
N ASN A 166 5.46 -1.22 10.45
CA ASN A 166 6.21 -2.25 9.73
C ASN A 166 5.57 -3.66 9.77
N LYS A 167 4.75 -3.95 10.78
CA LYS A 167 4.06 -5.24 10.95
C LYS A 167 2.67 -5.28 10.30
N LEU A 168 2.17 -4.16 9.74
CA LEU A 168 0.84 -4.08 9.12
C LEU A 168 0.66 -5.03 7.94
N GLY A 169 1.72 -5.26 7.14
CA GLY A 169 1.67 -6.14 5.98
C GLY A 169 1.49 -7.63 6.31
N GLY A 170 1.63 -8.01 7.57
CA GLY A 170 1.45 -9.37 8.04
C GLY A 170 2.27 -10.37 7.22
N LYS A 171 1.59 -11.28 6.52
CA LYS A 171 2.22 -12.34 5.70
C LYS A 171 2.59 -11.89 4.28
N ASN A 172 2.12 -10.73 3.83
CA ASN A 172 2.25 -10.28 2.44
C ASN A 172 3.64 -9.69 2.12
N LYS A 173 4.60 -9.79 3.06
CA LYS A 173 5.99 -9.28 2.98
C LYS A 173 6.14 -7.78 2.66
N LEU A 174 5.06 -7.05 2.44
CA LEU A 174 5.06 -5.59 2.34
C LEU A 174 5.40 -4.98 3.70
N SER A 175 6.42 -4.14 3.74
CA SER A 175 6.77 -3.36 4.93
C SER A 175 6.26 -1.94 4.76
N TYR A 176 5.83 -1.32 5.85
CA TYR A 176 5.29 0.03 5.85
C TYR A 176 6.07 0.87 6.86
N ARG A 177 6.17 2.18 6.60
CA ARG A 177 6.82 3.12 7.50
C ARG A 177 6.07 4.45 7.50
N ALA A 178 5.82 5.03 8.67
CA ALA A 178 5.37 6.41 8.75
C ALA A 178 6.58 7.35 8.58
N ASP A 179 6.40 8.39 7.78
CA ASP A 179 7.45 9.36 7.44
C ASP A 179 7.09 10.76 7.94
N LYS A 180 5.79 11.07 8.01
CA LYS A 180 5.29 12.33 8.56
C LYS A 180 3.92 12.12 9.19
N ILE A 181 3.71 12.70 10.38
CA ILE A 181 2.41 12.84 11.02
C ILE A 181 2.24 14.30 11.39
N ASP A 182 1.29 14.97 10.78
CA ASP A 182 1.04 16.39 11.01
C ASP A 182 -0.47 16.60 11.12
N MET A 183 -0.89 17.02 12.31
CA MET A 183 -2.29 17.23 12.67
C MET A 183 -2.78 18.66 12.38
N SER A 184 -1.91 19.55 11.92
CA SER A 184 -2.29 20.94 11.64
C SER A 184 -3.19 21.07 10.40
N GLY A 185 -4.08 22.06 10.38
CA GLY A 185 -4.96 22.33 9.23
C GLY A 185 -5.76 21.10 8.77
N ASP A 186 -5.68 20.80 7.47
CA ASP A 186 -6.29 19.61 6.84
C ASP A 186 -5.53 18.30 7.12
N GLY A 187 -4.38 18.39 7.80
CA GLY A 187 -3.49 17.28 8.13
C GLY A 187 -2.61 16.83 6.96
N ASN A 188 -1.44 16.30 7.28
CA ASN A 188 -0.49 15.78 6.30
C ASN A 188 0.20 14.54 6.85
N PHE A 189 -0.27 13.37 6.41
CA PHE A 189 0.20 12.07 6.85
C PHE A 189 0.93 11.39 5.69
N LYS A 190 2.23 11.14 5.84
CA LYS A 190 3.05 10.49 4.82
C LYS A 190 3.48 9.12 5.28
N PHE A 191 3.27 8.13 4.41
CA PHE A 191 3.67 6.74 4.62
C PHE A 191 4.47 6.25 3.43
N LYS A 192 5.45 5.40 3.70
CA LYS A 192 6.22 4.66 2.68
C LYS A 192 5.80 3.20 2.72
N VAL A 193 5.54 2.65 1.54
CA VAL A 193 5.33 1.22 1.33
C VAL A 193 6.59 0.68 0.67
N LEU A 194 7.26 -0.23 1.35
CA LEU A 194 8.45 -0.93 0.89
C LEU A 194 8.00 -2.24 0.26
N ILE A 195 8.21 -2.34 -1.05
CA ILE A 195 7.95 -3.56 -1.79
C ILE A 195 9.25 -4.37 -1.79
N PRO A 196 9.26 -5.61 -1.26
CA PRO A 196 10.44 -6.43 -1.28
C PRO A 196 10.79 -6.76 -2.74
N ASN A 197 12.03 -6.50 -3.13
CA ASN A 197 12.55 -6.95 -4.41
C ASN A 197 12.59 -8.49 -4.44
N GLN A 198 12.14 -9.10 -5.54
CA GLN A 198 12.20 -10.55 -5.75
C GLN A 198 13.59 -11.03 -6.14
#